data_AF-I9RF79-F1
#
_entry.id   AF-I9RF79-F1
#
_cell.length_a   1.000
_cell.length_b   1.000
_cell.length_c   1.000
_cell.angle_alpha   90.00
_cell.angle_beta   90.00
_cell.angle_gamma   90.00
#
_symmetry.space_group_name_H-M   'P 1'
#
loop_
_entity.id
_entity.type
_entity.pdbx_description
1 polymer ?
#
loop_
_entity_poly.entity_id
_entity_poly.type
_entity_poly.pdbx_seq_one_letter_code
_entity_poly.pdbx_strand_id
1 'polypeptide(L)'
;MNRKEIDLLLSRMEGLKSLLEDNSLENFQQEILRVENFLKRFGSLDELLTHLGNVEKIAYTAKDFLNIDEVAAYLQVSKGYVYKLTMLKELTVYKPNGKNIFILRDDLNQWIKRNPSFSNSEIERQANIIAYALNQKNKNKTTKGGRK
;
A
#
# COMPACT_ATOMS: atom_id res chain seq x y z
N MET A 1 39.67 -19.25 -22.19
CA MET A 1 38.97 -19.25 -20.91
C MET A 1 39.89 -18.63 -19.87
N ASN A 2 39.48 -17.53 -19.23
CA ASN A 2 40.31 -16.82 -18.26
C ASN A 2 40.25 -17.48 -16.87
N ARG A 3 41.25 -17.25 -16.02
CA ARG A 3 41.37 -17.88 -14.68
C ARG A 3 40.09 -17.73 -13.83
N LYS A 4 39.44 -16.55 -13.85
CA LYS A 4 38.17 -16.29 -13.17
C LYS A 4 37.01 -17.11 -13.72
N GLU A 5 36.99 -17.40 -15.02
CA GLU A 5 35.97 -18.28 -15.62
C GLU A 5 36.18 -19.73 -15.19
N ILE A 6 37.45 -20.16 -15.10
CA ILE A 6 37.82 -21.49 -14.60
C ILE A 6 37.43 -21.62 -13.12
N ASP A 7 37.76 -20.64 -12.28
CA ASP A 7 37.44 -20.64 -10.86
C ASP A 7 35.92 -20.63 -10.60
N LEU A 8 35.16 -19.90 -11.43
CA LEU A 8 33.70 -19.88 -11.37
C LEU A 8 33.09 -21.23 -11.76
N LEU A 9 33.63 -21.89 -12.79
CA LEU A 9 33.18 -23.21 -13.21
C LEU A 9 33.53 -24.27 -12.17
N LEU A 10 34.72 -24.20 -11.57
CA LEU A 10 35.12 -25.08 -10.47
C LEU A 10 34.20 -24.91 -9.25
N SER A 11 33.89 -23.67 -8.86
CA SER A 11 32.94 -23.40 -7.76
C SER A 11 31.55 -23.96 -8.06
N ARG A 12 31.08 -23.85 -9.32
CA ARG A 12 29.80 -24.44 -9.75
C ARG A 12 29.84 -25.97 -9.72
N MET A 13 30.94 -26.57 -10.16
CA MET A 13 31.13 -28.02 -10.16
C MET A 13 31.23 -28.60 -8.76
N GLU A 14 31.91 -27.93 -7.83
CA GLU A 14 31.96 -28.32 -6.43
C GLU A 14 30.58 -28.23 -5.76
N GLY A 15 29.83 -27.16 -6.04
CA GLY A 15 28.43 -27.04 -5.59
C GLY A 15 27.52 -28.12 -6.17
N LEU A 16 27.71 -28.51 -7.43
CA LEU A 16 26.99 -29.63 -8.03
C LEU A 16 27.39 -30.97 -7.41
N LYS A 17 28.67 -31.16 -7.10
CA LYS A 17 29.19 -32.38 -6.49
C LYS A 17 28.62 -32.58 -5.09
N SER A 18 28.60 -31.55 -4.24
CA SER A 18 28.01 -31.65 -2.89
C SER A 18 26.52 -31.94 -2.93
N LEU A 19 25.80 -31.39 -3.91
CA LEU A 19 24.37 -31.69 -4.13
C LEU A 19 24.11 -33.15 -4.52
N LEU A 20 25.05 -33.80 -5.23
CA LEU A 20 24.95 -35.19 -5.67
C LEU A 20 25.46 -36.19 -4.62
N GLU A 21 26.30 -35.75 -3.68
CA GLU A 21 26.82 -36.59 -2.60
C GLU A 21 25.75 -36.86 -1.52
N ASP A 22 24.88 -35.89 -1.24
CA ASP A 22 23.85 -36.00 -0.19
C ASP A 22 22.49 -36.51 -0.70
N ASN A 23 22.24 -36.48 -2.01
CA ASN A 23 20.99 -36.93 -2.63
C ASN A 23 21.29 -37.72 -3.91
N SER A 24 20.74 -38.93 -4.03
CA SER A 24 20.76 -39.66 -5.30
C SER A 24 20.19 -38.77 -6.40
N LEU A 25 20.77 -38.85 -7.61
CA LEU A 25 20.29 -38.11 -8.79
C LEU A 25 18.79 -38.31 -9.01
N GLU A 26 18.27 -39.51 -8.70
CA GLU A 26 16.83 -39.79 -8.67
C GLU A 26 16.07 -38.92 -7.67
N ASN A 27 16.56 -38.70 -6.45
CA ASN A 27 15.89 -37.83 -5.47
C ASN A 27 15.81 -36.39 -5.98
N PHE A 28 16.89 -35.89 -6.59
CA PHE A 28 16.88 -34.57 -7.21
C PHE A 28 15.87 -34.49 -8.36
N GLN A 29 15.82 -35.50 -9.22
CA GLN A 29 14.81 -35.59 -10.28
C GLN A 29 13.39 -35.61 -9.73
N GLN A 30 13.13 -36.35 -8.64
CA GLN A 30 11.82 -36.38 -8.01
C GLN A 30 11.40 -35.01 -7.46
N GLU A 31 12.32 -34.27 -6.83
CA GLU A 31 12.03 -32.93 -6.34
C GLU A 31 11.82 -31.92 -7.47
N ILE A 32 12.59 -32.00 -8.56
CA ILE A 32 12.32 -31.20 -9.78
C ILE A 32 10.92 -31.49 -10.32
N LEU A 33 10.56 -32.77 -10.48
CA LEU A 33 9.24 -33.17 -10.96
C LEU A 33 8.11 -32.70 -10.03
N ARG A 34 8.35 -32.75 -8.71
CA ARG A 34 7.41 -32.25 -7.70
C ARG A 34 7.19 -30.75 -7.85
N VAL A 35 8.26 -29.97 -8.01
CA VAL A 35 8.20 -28.52 -8.23
C VAL A 35 7.49 -28.20 -9.54
N GLU A 36 7.85 -28.86 -10.64
CA GLU A 36 7.20 -28.67 -11.94
C GLU A 36 5.70 -28.97 -11.88
N ASN A 37 5.31 -30.10 -11.27
CA ASN A 37 3.90 -30.45 -11.13
C ASN A 37 3.13 -29.50 -10.20
N PHE A 38 3.79 -28.98 -9.17
CA PHE A 38 3.21 -27.94 -8.33
C PHE A 38 3.01 -26.64 -9.10
N LEU A 39 4.00 -26.21 -9.88
CA LEU A 39 3.96 -24.98 -10.66
C LEU A 39 2.94 -25.04 -11.80
N LYS A 40 2.69 -26.22 -12.40
CA LYS A 40 1.61 -26.42 -13.39
C LYS A 40 0.23 -25.97 -12.90
N ARG A 41 -0.01 -25.94 -11.58
CA ARG A 41 -1.29 -25.48 -11.01
C ARG A 41 -1.52 -23.98 -11.22
N PHE A 42 -0.47 -23.21 -11.47
CA PHE A 42 -0.52 -21.76 -11.61
C PHE A 42 -0.37 -21.29 -13.07
N GLY A 43 -0.42 -22.21 -14.04
CA GLY A 43 -0.32 -21.92 -15.48
C GLY A 43 1.08 -21.52 -15.91
N SER A 44 1.51 -20.31 -15.58
CA SER A 44 2.85 -19.78 -15.88
C SER A 44 3.50 -19.12 -14.67
N LEU A 45 4.83 -18.91 -14.74
CA LEU A 45 5.54 -18.17 -13.69
C LEU A 45 5.03 -16.72 -13.59
N ASP A 46 4.71 -16.09 -14.71
CA ASP A 46 4.15 -14.74 -14.74
C ASP A 46 2.77 -14.66 -14.07
N GLU A 47 1.92 -15.67 -14.27
CA GLU A 47 0.63 -15.79 -13.59
C GLU A 47 0.80 -15.93 -12.08
N LEU A 48 1.73 -16.79 -11.62
CA LEU A 48 2.04 -16.94 -10.20
C LEU A 48 2.51 -15.62 -9.56
N LEU A 49 3.43 -14.90 -10.22
CA LEU A 49 3.93 -13.61 -9.74
C LEU A 49 2.82 -12.56 -9.68
N THR A 50 1.91 -12.57 -10.67
CA THR A 50 0.74 -11.69 -10.69
C THR A 50 -0.19 -11.98 -9.52
N HIS A 51 -0.48 -13.26 -9.25
CA HIS A 51 -1.30 -13.66 -8.10
C HIS A 51 -0.66 -13.25 -6.77
N LEU A 52 0.65 -13.43 -6.62
CA LEU A 52 1.38 -13.01 -5.42
C LEU A 52 1.29 -11.50 -5.20
N GLY A 53 1.51 -10.70 -6.25
CA GLY A 53 1.38 -9.25 -6.17
C GLY A 53 -0.05 -8.79 -5.82
N ASN A 54 -1.08 -9.53 -6.25
CA ASN A 54 -2.47 -9.26 -5.86
C ASN A 54 -2.73 -9.60 -4.39
N VAL A 55 -2.16 -10.70 -3.88
CA VAL A 55 -2.26 -11.06 -2.45
C VAL A 55 -1.59 -9.99 -1.58
N GLU A 56 -0.40 -9.51 -1.97
CA GLU A 56 0.29 -8.43 -1.26
C GLU A 56 -0.54 -7.14 -1.21
N LYS A 57 -1.19 -6.77 -2.33
CA LYS A 57 -2.11 -5.62 -2.39
C LYS A 57 -3.30 -5.80 -1.45
N ILE A 58 -3.95 -6.96 -1.47
CA ILE A 58 -5.11 -7.26 -0.60
C ILE A 58 -4.69 -7.19 0.87
N ALA A 59 -3.57 -7.80 1.23
CA ALA A 59 -3.03 -7.78 2.59
C ALA A 59 -2.72 -6.35 3.05
N TYR A 60 -2.18 -5.50 2.16
CA TYR A 60 -1.95 -4.09 2.44
C TYR A 60 -3.25 -3.30 2.64
N THR A 61 -4.25 -3.51 1.79
CA THR A 61 -5.56 -2.84 1.89
C THR A 61 -6.33 -3.24 3.15
N ALA A 62 -6.22 -4.49 3.58
CA ALA A 62 -6.89 -5.01 4.78
C ALA A 62 -6.25 -4.56 6.10
N LYS A 63 -5.08 -3.91 6.06
CA LYS A 63 -4.35 -3.51 7.25
C LYS A 63 -4.91 -2.20 7.84
N ASP A 64 -5.38 -2.28 9.08
CA ASP A 64 -5.90 -1.12 9.82
C ASP A 64 -4.80 -0.18 10.30
N PHE A 65 -3.65 -0.71 10.73
CA PHE A 65 -2.53 0.07 11.25
C PHE A 65 -1.35 0.06 10.30
N LEU A 66 -0.91 1.24 9.89
CA LEU A 66 0.23 1.44 9.00
C LEU A 66 1.47 1.87 9.79
N ASN A 67 2.62 1.34 9.44
CA ASN A 67 3.90 1.84 9.93
C ASN A 67 4.37 3.05 9.09
N ILE A 68 5.47 3.69 9.50
CA ILE A 68 6.01 4.88 8.80
C ILE A 68 6.32 4.61 7.32
N ASP A 69 6.85 3.43 7.00
CA ASP A 69 7.22 3.06 5.63
C ASP A 69 5.99 2.89 4.75
N GLU A 70 4.95 2.25 5.29
CA GLU A 70 3.66 2.05 4.63
C GLU A 70 2.91 3.36 4.41
N VAL A 71 2.98 4.31 5.36
CA VAL A 71 2.40 5.65 5.19
C VAL A 71 3.18 6.48 4.18
N ALA A 72 4.51 6.39 4.21
CA ALA A 72 5.37 7.06 3.23
C ALA A 72 5.06 6.57 1.81
N ALA A 73 4.92 5.25 1.64
CA ALA A 73 4.49 4.65 0.38
C ALA A 73 3.07 5.07 -0.02
N TYR A 74 2.11 5.08 0.92
CA TYR A 74 0.72 5.47 0.66
C TYR A 74 0.59 6.90 0.16
N LEU A 75 1.28 7.83 0.83
CA LEU A 75 1.27 9.25 0.50
C LEU A 75 2.23 9.61 -0.64
N GLN A 76 3.10 8.67 -1.06
CA GLN A 76 4.17 8.89 -2.04
C GLN A 76 5.14 10.01 -1.62
N VAL A 77 5.52 10.00 -0.34
CA VAL A 77 6.42 11.00 0.27
C VAL A 77 7.61 10.30 0.93
N SER A 78 8.64 11.07 1.31
CA SER A 78 9.77 10.51 2.04
C SER A 78 9.39 10.15 3.48
N LYS A 79 10.06 9.14 4.06
CA LYS A 79 9.90 8.76 5.48
C LYS A 79 10.13 9.95 6.41
N GLY A 80 11.12 10.79 6.10
CA GLY A 80 11.43 12.01 6.86
C GLY A 80 10.25 12.99 6.90
N TYR A 81 9.49 13.09 5.80
CA TYR A 81 8.27 13.90 5.78
C TYR A 81 7.18 13.33 6.69
N VAL A 82 6.98 12.01 6.68
CA VAL A 82 6.04 11.36 7.62
C VAL A 82 6.47 11.61 9.06
N TYR A 83 7.76 11.46 9.38
CA TYR A 83 8.28 11.80 10.71
C TYR A 83 8.00 13.26 11.09
N LYS A 84 8.18 14.20 10.15
CA LYS A 84 7.81 15.61 10.37
C LYS A 84 6.33 15.77 10.72
N LEU A 85 5.42 15.09 10.00
CA LEU A 85 3.98 15.09 10.34
C LEU A 85 3.71 14.54 11.75
N THR A 86 4.40 13.46 12.14
CA THR A 86 4.26 12.91 13.51
C THR A 86 4.80 13.86 14.57
N MET A 87 5.90 14.58 14.30
CA MET A 87 6.50 15.54 15.22
C MET A 87 5.61 16.77 15.40
N LEU A 88 4.99 17.24 14.31
CA LEU A 88 4.04 18.34 14.29
C LEU A 88 2.66 17.96 14.87
N LYS A 89 2.45 16.69 15.24
CA LYS A 89 1.17 16.14 15.71
C LYS A 89 0.02 16.32 14.70
N GLU A 90 0.35 16.34 13.42
CA GLU A 90 -0.63 16.40 12.33
C GLU A 90 -1.43 15.10 12.22
N LEU A 91 -0.76 13.97 12.46
CA LEU A 91 -1.31 12.61 12.47
C LEU A 91 -1.36 12.05 13.89
N THR A 92 -2.45 11.36 14.23
CA THR A 92 -2.54 10.54 15.44
C THR A 92 -1.62 9.34 15.31
N VAL A 93 -0.79 9.09 16.33
CA VAL A 93 0.19 8.01 16.33
C VAL A 93 0.07 7.12 17.58
N TYR A 94 0.23 5.82 17.38
CA TYR A 94 0.19 4.79 18.41
C TYR A 94 1.59 4.20 18.60
N LYS A 95 2.06 4.15 19.84
CA LYS A 95 3.43 3.72 20.19
C LYS A 95 3.43 2.73 21.37
N PRO A 96 2.92 1.50 21.20
CA PRO A 96 2.71 0.56 22.30
C PRO A 96 3.99 0.23 23.08
N ASN A 97 5.13 0.15 22.37
CA ASN A 97 6.44 -0.18 22.96
C ASN A 97 7.43 1.00 22.88
N GLY A 98 6.97 2.22 22.55
CA GLY A 98 7.80 3.42 22.38
C GLY A 98 8.69 3.45 21.13
N LYS A 99 9.17 2.30 20.64
CA LYS A 99 10.07 2.19 19.46
C LYS A 99 9.32 2.26 18.13
N ASN A 100 8.21 1.55 18.03
CA ASN A 100 7.43 1.45 16.79
C ASN A 100 6.32 2.50 16.76
N ILE A 101 6.10 3.09 15.59
CA ILE A 101 5.04 4.07 15.35
C ILE A 101 4.03 3.45 14.39
N PHE A 102 2.77 3.47 14.80
CA PHE A 102 1.64 3.04 13.99
C PHE A 102 0.66 4.19 13.79
N ILE A 103 0.03 4.24 12.63
CA ILE A 103 -0.97 5.22 12.25
C ILE A 103 -2.21 4.43 11.80
N LEU A 104 -3.37 4.75 12.37
CA LEU A 104 -4.62 4.13 11.93
C LEU A 104 -4.95 4.62 10.51
N ARG A 105 -5.27 3.70 9.60
CA ARG A 105 -5.57 4.00 8.20
C ARG A 105 -6.72 4.99 8.07
N ASP A 106 -7.74 4.88 8.91
CA ASP A 106 -8.87 5.80 8.92
C ASP A 106 -8.48 7.20 9.35
N ASP A 107 -7.62 7.35 10.36
CA ASP A 107 -7.09 8.65 10.78
C ASP A 107 -6.27 9.29 9.66
N LEU A 108 -5.45 8.50 8.95
CA LEU A 108 -4.69 8.97 7.79
C LEU A 108 -5.63 9.43 6.66
N ASN A 109 -6.67 8.64 6.36
CA ASN A 109 -7.66 8.99 5.33
C ASN A 109 -8.45 10.26 5.70
N GLN A 110 -8.80 10.44 6.97
CA GLN A 110 -9.43 11.66 7.46
C GLN A 110 -8.49 12.86 7.34
N TRP A 111 -7.20 12.69 7.68
CA TRP A 111 -6.20 13.73 7.54
C TRP A 111 -6.06 14.20 6.09
N ILE A 112 -6.03 13.28 5.12
CA ILE A 112 -5.98 13.61 3.68
C ILE A 112 -7.19 14.46 3.26
N LYS A 113 -8.36 14.19 3.83
CA LYS A 113 -9.60 14.92 3.52
C LYS A 113 -9.72 16.29 4.18
N ARG A 114 -8.79 16.69 5.07
CA ARG A 114 -8.90 17.95 5.84
C ARG A 114 -8.89 19.21 4.98
N ASN A 115 -8.09 19.21 3.91
CA ASN A 115 -7.91 20.37 3.03
C ASN A 115 -8.25 20.02 1.59
N PRO A 116 -9.55 19.79 1.28
CA PRO A 116 -9.96 19.46 -0.08
C PRO A 116 -9.78 20.68 -0.99
N SER A 117 -9.22 20.44 -2.18
CA SER A 117 -9.30 21.39 -3.29
C SER A 117 -10.51 21.01 -4.14
N PHE A 118 -11.57 21.83 -4.07
CA PHE A 118 -12.82 21.54 -4.78
C PHE A 118 -12.68 21.84 -6.28
N SER A 119 -13.34 21.03 -7.10
CA SER A 119 -13.46 21.30 -8.53
C SER A 119 -14.42 22.47 -8.79
N ASN A 120 -14.28 23.14 -9.94
CA ASN A 120 -15.16 24.26 -10.31
C ASN A 120 -16.65 23.89 -10.25
N SER A 121 -17.01 22.69 -10.71
CA SER A 121 -18.37 22.16 -10.62
C SER A 121 -18.88 22.04 -9.18
N GLU A 122 -18.01 21.62 -8.26
CA GLU A 122 -18.38 21.46 -6.85
C GLU A 122 -18.47 22.82 -6.15
N ILE A 123 -17.60 23.77 -6.51
CA ILE A 123 -17.69 25.17 -6.07
C ILE A 123 -19.02 25.79 -6.53
N GLU A 124 -19.36 25.66 -7.81
CA GLU A 124 -20.62 26.17 -8.37
C GLU A 124 -21.83 25.52 -7.69
N ARG A 125 -21.79 24.20 -7.48
CA ARG A 125 -22.84 23.48 -6.75
C ARG A 125 -23.02 24.02 -5.34
N GLN A 126 -21.94 24.21 -4.59
CA GLN A 126 -22.00 24.76 -3.23
C GLN A 126 -22.52 26.19 -3.24
N ALA A 127 -22.07 27.03 -4.18
CA ALA A 127 -22.56 28.39 -4.35
C ALA A 127 -24.07 28.42 -4.64
N ASN A 128 -24.56 27.54 -5.51
CA ASN A 128 -25.98 27.42 -5.83
C ASN A 128 -26.82 26.98 -4.63
N ILE A 129 -26.34 26.01 -3.83
CA ILE A 129 -27.00 25.56 -2.60
C ILE A 129 -27.10 26.73 -1.59
N ILE A 130 -26.01 27.47 -1.41
CA ILE A 130 -25.95 28.63 -0.51
C ILE A 130 -26.93 29.72 -0.99
N ALA A 131 -26.91 30.05 -2.28
CA ALA A 131 -27.80 31.04 -2.88
C ALA A 131 -29.28 30.67 -2.70
N TYR A 132 -29.64 29.40 -2.93
CA TYR A 132 -30.99 28.90 -2.68
C TYR A 132 -31.40 29.04 -1.20
N ALA A 133 -30.53 28.63 -0.27
CA ALA A 133 -30.80 28.71 1.16
C ALA A 133 -30.99 30.16 1.64
N LEU A 134 -30.22 31.11 1.11
CA LEU A 134 -30.36 32.55 1.39
C LEU A 134 -31.70 33.09 0.89
N ASN A 135 -32.12 32.70 -0.33
CA ASN A 135 -33.41 33.11 -0.89
C ASN A 135 -34.59 32.61 -0.06
N GLN A 136 -34.53 31.38 0.46
CA GLN A 136 -35.57 30.83 1.34
C GLN A 136 -35.63 31.56 2.68
N LYS A 137 -34.49 31.91 3.28
CA LYS A 137 -34.45 32.72 4.51
C LYS A 137 -35.06 34.11 4.31
N ASN A 138 -34.85 34.74 3.16
CA ASN A 138 -35.41 36.07 2.87
C ASN A 138 -36.94 36.04 2.70
N LYS A 139 -37.50 35.04 2.00
CA LYS A 139 -38.97 34.87 1.88
C LYS A 139 -39.67 34.65 3.23
N ASN A 140 -39.00 33.97 4.16
CA ASN A 140 -39.55 33.71 5.49
C ASN A 140 -39.50 34.92 6.43
N LYS A 141 -38.64 35.93 6.15
CA LYS A 141 -38.58 37.19 6.92
C LYS A 141 -39.66 38.18 6.47
N THR A 142 -39.94 38.28 5.17
CA THR A 142 -40.95 39.20 4.62
C THR A 142 -42.38 38.82 5.02
N THR A 143 -42.66 37.53 5.20
CA THR A 143 -43.98 37.01 5.62
C THR A 143 -44.29 37.17 7.11
N LYS A 144 -43.29 37.37 7.98
CA LYS A 144 -43.49 37.59 9.44
C LYS A 144 -43.61 39.06 9.85
N GLY A 145 -43.27 40.01 8.97
CA GLY A 145 -43.34 41.46 9.25
C GLY A 145 -44.70 42.12 8.98
N GLY A 146 -45.66 41.39 8.40
CA GLY A 146 -46.95 41.92 7.92
C GLY A 146 -48.17 41.63 8.81
N ARG A 147 -48.00 41.52 10.13
CA ARG A 147 -49.12 41.56 11.09
C ARG A 147 -48.84 42.62 12.14
N LYS A 148 -49.32 43.84 11.87
CA LYS A 148 -49.67 44.86 12.85
C LYS A 148 -50.98 45.48 12.43
#